data_AF-A0A2M8NMW7-F1
#
_entry.id   AF-A0A2M8NMW7-F1
#
_cell.length_a   1.000
_cell.length_b   1.000
_cell.length_c   1.000
_cell.angle_alpha   90.00
_cell.angle_beta   90.00
_cell.angle_gamma   90.00
#
_symmetry.space_group_name_H-M   'P 1'
#
loop_
_entity.id
_entity.type
_entity.pdbx_description
1 polymer ?
#
loop_
_entity_poly.entity_id
_entity_poly.type
_entity_poly.pdbx_seq_one_letter_code
_entity_poly.pdbx_strand_id
1 'polypeptide(L)'
;GMSPLLAREIVYRAGDDPKQKASSADAGDLFTALEMVLDPLRRRDWQAGIVENDGRVEAYSVYPIEHLTGWKPVDGISKALVAFYGAPVGENAYNAAKIPVRLAIQEAQRKYRAKLHSLESSLKDDTERELLKQ
;
A
#
# COMPACT_ATOMS: atom_id res chain seq x y z
N GLY A 1 6.91 17.59 -0.70
CA GLY A 1 6.50 16.84 0.51
C GLY A 1 7.57 15.81 0.82
N MET A 2 7.73 15.46 2.09
CA MET A 2 8.74 14.48 2.54
C MET A 2 8.07 13.14 2.85
N SER A 3 8.47 12.08 2.16
CA SER A 3 7.99 10.72 2.45
C SER A 3 8.86 10.09 3.55
N PRO A 4 8.33 9.09 4.30
CA PRO A 4 9.13 8.34 5.26
C PRO A 4 10.36 7.66 4.64
N LEU A 5 10.26 7.23 3.37
CA LEU A 5 11.36 6.64 2.62
C LEU A 5 12.49 7.67 2.38
N LEU A 6 12.12 8.88 1.95
CA LEU A 6 13.07 9.97 1.74
C LEU A 6 13.74 10.38 3.06
N ALA A 7 12.96 10.50 4.14
CA ALA A 7 13.50 10.87 5.45
C ALA A 7 14.54 9.84 5.95
N ARG A 8 14.25 8.55 5.81
CA ARG A 8 15.19 7.48 6.18
C ARG A 8 16.45 7.49 5.32
N GLU A 9 16.31 7.76 4.04
CA GLU A 9 17.46 7.90 3.14
C GLU A 9 18.38 9.06 3.56
N ILE A 10 17.80 10.21 3.93
CA ILE A 10 18.58 11.36 4.39
C ILE A 10 19.32 11.03 5.69
N VAL A 11 18.64 10.42 6.66
CA VAL A 11 19.27 10.04 7.94
C VAL A 11 20.38 9.02 7.70
N TYR A 12 20.16 8.04 6.82
CA TYR A 12 21.19 7.07 6.45
C TYR A 12 22.41 7.73 5.81
N ARG A 13 22.21 8.67 4.87
CA ARG A 13 23.30 9.41 4.20
C ARG A 13 24.07 10.34 5.15
N ALA A 14 23.42 10.84 6.20
CA ALA A 14 24.09 11.58 7.26
C ALA A 14 24.97 10.67 8.15
N GLY A 15 24.92 9.34 7.96
CA GLY A 15 25.65 8.38 8.79
C GLY A 15 25.00 8.09 10.14
N ASP A 16 23.75 8.54 10.32
CA ASP A 16 23.02 8.49 11.58
C ASP A 16 22.14 7.23 11.70
N ASP A 17 21.88 6.80 12.94
CA ASP A 17 20.91 5.73 13.21
C ASP A 17 19.48 6.29 13.12
N PRO A 18 18.59 5.77 12.25
CA PRO A 18 17.20 6.21 12.17
C PRO A 18 16.38 6.00 13.46
N LYS A 19 16.88 5.24 14.44
CA LYS A 19 16.27 5.04 15.76
C LYS A 19 16.76 6.00 16.84
N GLN A 20 17.72 6.86 16.53
CA GLN A 20 18.25 7.79 17.53
C GLN A 20 17.24 8.88 17.92
N LYS A 21 17.53 9.58 19.02
CA LYS A 21 16.76 10.77 19.40
C LYS A 21 17.08 11.91 18.45
N ALA A 22 16.06 12.64 18.00
CA ALA A 22 16.23 13.80 17.14
C ALA A 22 17.15 14.90 17.74
N SER A 23 17.17 15.04 19.08
CA SER A 23 18.04 15.98 19.78
C SER A 23 19.53 15.63 19.73
N SER A 24 19.86 14.39 19.36
CA SER A 24 21.23 13.89 19.25
C SER A 24 21.76 13.92 17.83
N ALA A 25 20.90 14.20 16.84
CA ALA A 25 21.31 14.30 15.45
C ALA A 25 21.96 15.66 15.17
N ASP A 26 23.01 15.67 14.36
CA ASP A 26 23.63 16.91 13.90
C ASP A 26 22.81 17.54 12.77
N ALA A 27 22.33 18.76 12.99
CA ALA A 27 21.48 19.45 12.02
C ALA A 27 22.22 19.82 10.73
N GLY A 28 23.54 20.07 10.79
CA GLY A 28 24.37 20.40 9.65
C GLY A 28 24.61 19.19 8.74
N ASP A 29 24.87 18.03 9.35
CA ASP A 29 25.04 16.78 8.61
C ASP A 29 23.74 16.35 7.94
N LEU A 30 22.61 16.44 8.65
CA LEU A 30 21.29 16.19 8.07
C LEU A 30 20.95 17.15 6.93
N PHE A 31 21.29 18.44 7.06
CA PHE A 31 21.07 19.41 6.00
C PHE A 31 21.93 19.11 4.76
N THR A 32 23.20 18.74 4.98
CA THR A 32 24.10 18.33 3.89
C THR A 32 23.56 17.09 3.17
N ALA A 33 23.11 16.09 3.92
CA ALA A 33 22.49 14.89 3.36
C ALA A 33 21.19 15.17 2.60
N LEU A 34 20.36 16.09 3.11
CA LEU A 34 19.16 16.56 2.43
C LEU A 34 19.51 17.19 1.07
N GLU A 35 20.47 18.11 1.03
CA GLU A 35 20.90 18.78 -0.20
C GLU A 35 21.50 17.78 -1.20
N MET A 36 22.27 16.79 -0.74
CA MET A 36 22.80 15.72 -1.61
C MET A 36 21.71 14.94 -2.37
N VAL A 37 20.52 14.77 -1.77
CA VAL A 37 19.38 14.12 -2.44
C VAL A 37 18.59 15.13 -3.27
N LEU A 38 18.35 16.34 -2.77
CA LEU A 38 17.45 17.31 -3.40
C LEU A 38 18.08 18.06 -4.58
N ASP A 39 19.39 18.34 -4.55
CA ASP A 39 20.04 19.12 -5.61
C ASP A 39 19.96 18.46 -6.99
N PRO A 40 20.25 17.16 -7.15
CA PRO A 40 20.03 16.48 -8.42
C PRO A 40 18.57 16.57 -8.88
N LEU A 41 17.62 16.45 -7.94
CA LEU A 41 16.19 16.53 -8.27
C LEU A 41 15.76 17.91 -8.75
N ARG A 42 16.30 18.99 -8.15
CA ARG A 42 16.08 20.38 -8.59
C ARG A 42 16.65 20.62 -9.98
N ARG A 43 17.79 20.02 -10.30
CA ARG A 43 18.44 20.09 -11.62
C ARG A 43 17.78 19.21 -12.69
N ARG A 44 16.79 18.39 -12.30
CA ARG A 44 16.12 17.38 -13.14
C ARG A 44 17.02 16.21 -13.53
N ASP A 45 18.10 16.00 -12.77
CA ASP A 45 19.01 14.85 -12.90
C ASP A 45 18.43 13.65 -12.15
N TRP A 46 17.26 13.21 -12.59
CA TRP A 46 16.52 12.13 -11.93
C TRP A 46 17.11 10.77 -12.28
N GLN A 47 17.31 9.95 -11.25
CA GLN A 47 17.82 8.60 -11.37
C GLN A 47 16.75 7.63 -10.88
N ALA A 48 15.82 7.33 -11.78
CA ALA A 48 14.73 6.41 -11.48
C ALA A 48 15.27 5.00 -11.21
N GLY A 49 14.70 4.34 -10.22
CA GLY A 49 15.08 2.98 -9.87
C GLY A 49 14.11 2.34 -8.89
N ILE A 50 14.38 1.07 -8.64
CA ILE A 50 13.60 0.22 -7.76
C ILE A 50 14.51 -0.48 -6.76
N VAL A 51 13.97 -0.83 -5.61
CA VAL A 51 14.58 -1.75 -4.66
C VAL A 51 13.89 -3.09 -4.83
N GLU A 52 14.64 -4.12 -5.20
CA GLU A 52 14.13 -5.47 -5.43
C GLU A 52 14.89 -6.47 -4.58
N ASN A 53 14.18 -7.11 -3.66
CA ASN A 53 14.69 -8.17 -2.78
C ASN A 53 13.81 -9.42 -2.95
N ASP A 54 14.44 -10.60 -3.02
CA ASP A 54 13.76 -11.90 -3.19
C ASP A 54 12.74 -11.94 -4.36
N GLY A 55 13.07 -11.27 -5.46
CA GLY A 55 12.22 -11.20 -6.66
C GLY A 55 10.97 -10.34 -6.52
N ARG A 56 10.84 -9.57 -5.42
CA ARG A 56 9.75 -8.63 -5.17
C ARG A 56 10.28 -7.20 -5.10
N VAL A 57 9.55 -6.29 -5.74
CA VAL A 57 9.85 -4.86 -5.64
C VAL A 57 9.27 -4.31 -4.33
N GLU A 58 10.14 -3.78 -3.47
CA GLU A 58 9.79 -3.27 -2.14
C GLU A 58 9.65 -1.75 -2.10
N ALA A 59 10.38 -1.04 -2.96
CA ALA A 59 10.32 0.41 -3.07
C ALA A 59 10.69 0.88 -4.47
N TYR A 60 10.31 2.11 -4.81
CA TYR A 60 10.75 2.81 -6.01
C TYR A 60 11.01 4.28 -5.69
N SER A 61 11.90 4.92 -6.47
CA SER A 61 12.24 6.33 -6.31
C SER A 61 12.77 6.95 -7.60
N VAL A 62 12.87 8.27 -7.61
CA VAL A 62 13.54 9.10 -8.64
C VAL A 62 14.96 9.51 -8.25
N TYR A 63 15.44 9.02 -7.11
CA TYR A 63 16.81 9.17 -6.60
C TYR A 63 17.32 7.81 -6.11
N PRO A 64 18.64 7.56 -6.12
CA PRO A 64 19.22 6.32 -5.60
C PRO A 64 18.88 6.10 -4.13
N ILE A 65 18.46 4.89 -3.79
CA ILE A 65 18.23 4.48 -2.40
C ILE A 65 19.42 3.67 -1.93
N GLU A 66 20.07 4.12 -0.86
CA GLU A 66 21.27 3.49 -0.30
C GLU A 66 20.99 2.77 1.02
N HIS A 67 19.97 3.22 1.77
CA HIS A 67 19.62 2.59 3.05
C HIS A 67 18.96 1.20 2.91
N LEU A 68 18.57 0.82 1.69
CA LEU A 68 18.02 -0.50 1.37
C LEU A 68 18.95 -1.21 0.40
N THR A 69 19.16 -2.50 0.61
CA THR A 69 19.88 -3.37 -0.33
C THR A 69 19.01 -3.67 -1.55
N GLY A 70 19.64 -3.93 -2.70
CA GLY A 70 18.91 -4.37 -3.90
C GLY A 70 18.43 -3.22 -4.80
N TRP A 71 19.02 -2.03 -4.68
CA TRP A 71 18.77 -0.93 -5.60
C TRP A 71 19.19 -1.30 -7.04
N LYS A 72 18.29 -1.05 -7.99
CA LYS A 72 18.51 -1.23 -9.43
C LYS A 72 17.98 0.00 -10.18
N PRO A 73 18.81 0.67 -10.99
CA PRO A 73 18.34 1.75 -11.85
C PRO A 73 17.42 1.21 -12.94
N VAL A 74 16.41 1.99 -13.33
CA VAL A 74 15.48 1.65 -14.41
C VAL A 74 15.27 2.84 -15.33
N ASP A 75 14.80 2.55 -16.55
CA ASP A 75 14.56 3.55 -17.58
C ASP A 75 13.26 4.32 -17.29
N GLY A 76 13.37 5.32 -16.40
CA GLY A 76 12.31 6.26 -16.05
C GLY A 76 11.34 5.80 -14.95
N ILE A 77 10.67 6.79 -14.34
CA ILE A 77 9.75 6.57 -13.20
C ILE A 77 8.53 5.72 -13.59
N SER A 78 8.06 5.82 -14.83
CA SER A 78 6.96 5.00 -15.33
C SER A 78 7.28 3.51 -15.31
N LYS A 79 8.52 3.13 -15.64
CA LYS A 79 8.97 1.74 -15.60
C LYS A 79 9.11 1.25 -14.16
N ALA A 80 9.59 2.12 -13.25
CA ALA A 80 9.65 1.83 -11.83
C ALA A 80 8.25 1.58 -11.23
N LEU A 81 7.28 2.41 -11.58
CA LEU A 81 5.87 2.26 -11.17
C LEU A 81 5.26 0.95 -11.69
N VAL A 82 5.51 0.61 -12.96
CA VAL A 82 5.09 -0.67 -13.55
C VAL A 82 5.73 -1.85 -12.80
N ALA A 83 7.00 -1.78 -12.44
CA ALA A 83 7.65 -2.85 -11.69
C ALA A 83 7.08 -2.98 -10.27
N PHE A 84 6.79 -1.87 -9.58
CA PHE A 84 6.28 -1.86 -8.21
C PHE A 84 4.82 -2.30 -8.09
N TYR A 85 3.93 -1.76 -8.93
CA TYR A 85 2.51 -2.13 -8.92
C TYR A 85 2.22 -3.42 -9.70
N GLY A 86 3.21 -3.93 -10.42
CA GLY A 86 3.07 -4.95 -11.46
C GLY A 86 2.68 -4.32 -12.79
N ALA A 87 3.13 -4.92 -13.90
CA ALA A 87 2.56 -4.60 -15.19
C ALA A 87 1.04 -4.85 -15.13
N PRO A 88 0.20 -4.00 -15.74
CA PRO A 88 -1.22 -4.27 -15.89
C PRO A 88 -1.41 -5.40 -16.92
N VAL A 89 -0.96 -6.60 -16.57
CA VAL A 89 -1.23 -7.87 -17.26
C VAL A 89 -1.71 -8.84 -16.18
N GLY A 90 -3.04 -8.91 -16.03
CA GLY A 90 -3.70 -9.91 -15.18
C GLY A 90 -4.07 -9.46 -13.76
N GLU A 91 -5.14 -10.10 -13.27
CA GLU A 91 -5.86 -10.03 -11.99
C GLU A 91 -6.12 -8.66 -11.33
N ASN A 92 -5.19 -7.71 -11.26
CA ASN A 92 -5.37 -6.48 -10.48
C ASN A 92 -6.28 -5.43 -11.15
N ALA A 93 -6.29 -5.32 -12.49
CA ALA A 93 -7.30 -4.53 -13.20
C ALA A 93 -8.71 -5.15 -13.09
N TYR A 94 -8.78 -6.49 -13.03
CA TYR A 94 -10.03 -7.24 -12.96
C TYR A 94 -10.59 -7.27 -11.52
N ASN A 95 -9.73 -7.29 -10.50
CA ASN A 95 -10.08 -7.27 -9.10
C ASN A 95 -10.59 -5.88 -8.66
N ALA A 96 -9.98 -4.79 -9.13
CA ALA A 96 -10.49 -3.44 -8.89
C ALA A 96 -11.89 -3.22 -9.50
N ALA A 97 -12.14 -3.75 -10.70
CA ALA A 97 -13.45 -3.69 -11.36
C ALA A 97 -14.54 -4.56 -10.69
N LYS A 98 -14.15 -5.61 -9.95
CA LYS A 98 -15.08 -6.54 -9.28
C LYS A 98 -15.50 -6.12 -7.88
N ILE A 99 -14.88 -5.09 -7.30
CA ILE A 99 -15.26 -4.54 -5.99
C ILE A 99 -16.77 -4.22 -5.91
N PRO A 100 -17.36 -3.44 -6.85
CA PRO A 100 -18.79 -3.12 -6.78
C PRO A 100 -19.69 -4.36 -6.89
N VAL A 101 -19.32 -5.32 -7.75
CA VAL A 101 -20.09 -6.56 -7.94
C VAL A 101 -20.05 -7.45 -6.70
N ARG A 102 -18.88 -7.58 -6.06
CA ARG A 102 -18.71 -8.38 -4.84
C ARG A 102 -19.50 -7.78 -3.67
N LEU A 103 -19.54 -6.44 -3.55
CA LEU A 103 -20.36 -5.75 -2.57
C LEU A 103 -21.86 -6.02 -2.80
N ALA A 104 -22.32 -5.96 -4.04
CA ALA A 104 -23.71 -6.25 -4.39
C ALA A 104 -24.11 -7.71 -4.07
N ILE A 105 -23.23 -8.68 -4.34
CA ILE A 105 -23.47 -10.10 -4.00
C ILE A 105 -23.56 -10.29 -2.48
N GLN A 106 -22.65 -9.68 -1.72
CA GLN A 106 -22.65 -9.78 -0.25
C GLN A 106 -23.90 -9.14 0.38
N GLU A 107 -24.38 -8.03 -0.18
CA GLU A 107 -25.62 -7.40 0.25
C GLU A 107 -26.84 -8.28 -0.08
N ALA A 108 -26.93 -8.82 -1.30
CA ALA A 108 -27.98 -9.74 -1.69
C ALA A 108 -28.01 -10.98 -0.78
N GLN A 109 -26.85 -11.60 -0.52
CA GLN A 109 -26.75 -12.75 0.38
C GLN A 109 -27.19 -12.43 1.80
N ARG A 110 -26.86 -11.25 2.34
CA ARG A 110 -27.35 -10.81 3.66
C ARG A 110 -28.87 -10.67 3.67
N LYS A 111 -29.45 -10.06 2.64
CA LYS A 111 -30.91 -9.89 2.53
C LYS A 111 -31.65 -11.21 2.45
N TYR A 112 -31.14 -12.16 1.66
CA TYR A 112 -31.76 -13.48 1.54
C TYR A 112 -31.63 -14.31 2.82
N ARG A 113 -30.48 -14.27 3.51
CA ARG A 113 -30.32 -14.93 4.81
C ARG A 113 -31.27 -14.38 5.87
N ALA A 114 -31.42 -13.06 5.95
CA ALA A 114 -32.36 -12.43 6.86
C ALA A 114 -33.81 -12.82 6.53
N LYS A 115 -34.16 -12.92 5.24
CA LYS A 115 -35.49 -13.33 4.81
C LYS A 115 -35.78 -14.80 5.12
N LEU A 116 -34.81 -15.69 4.90
CA LEU A 116 -34.91 -17.10 5.29
C LEU A 116 -35.13 -17.23 6.80
N HIS A 117 -34.32 -16.55 7.61
CA HIS A 117 -34.48 -16.56 9.06
C HIS A 117 -35.87 -16.06 9.49
N SER A 118 -36.36 -14.97 8.89
CA SER A 118 -37.70 -14.45 9.19
C SER A 118 -38.82 -15.42 8.81
N LEU A 119 -38.68 -16.14 7.68
CA LEU A 119 -39.64 -17.15 7.23
C LEU A 119 -39.64 -18.38 8.15
N GLU A 120 -38.45 -18.85 8.54
CA GLU A 120 -38.29 -19.96 9.49
C GLU A 120 -38.87 -19.62 10.87
N SER A 121 -38.67 -18.39 11.37
CA SER A 121 -39.28 -17.93 12.60
C SER A 121 -40.81 -17.85 12.50
N SER A 122 -41.35 -17.30 11.40
CA SER A 122 -42.80 -17.19 11.20
C SER A 122 -43.50 -18.56 11.12
N LEU A 123 -42.85 -19.56 10.51
CA LEU A 123 -43.36 -20.93 10.42
C LEU A 123 -43.44 -21.61 11.80
N LYS A 124 -42.47 -21.35 12.69
CA LYS A 124 -42.49 -21.85 14.06
C LYS A 124 -43.62 -21.21 14.87
N ASP A 125 -43.79 -19.89 14.76
CA ASP A 125 -44.84 -19.14 15.46
C ASP A 125 -46.26 -19.59 15.06
N ASP A 126 -46.51 -19.87 13.78
CA ASP A 126 -47.82 -20.38 13.33
C ASP A 126 -48.09 -21.81 13.82
N THR A 127 -47.05 -22.64 13.97
CA THR A 127 -47.17 -23.99 14.51
C THR A 127 -47.49 -23.96 16.02
N GLU A 128 -46.86 -23.04 16.78
CA GLU A 128 -47.17 -22.80 18.20
C GLU A 128 -48.59 -22.26 18.41
N ARG A 129 -49.08 -21.41 17.50
CA ARG A 129 -50.45 -20.87 17.54
C ARG A 129 -51.53 -21.92 17.29
N GLU A 130 -51.29 -22.90 16.42
CA GLU A 130 -52.23 -24.00 16.18
C GLU A 130 -52.27 -25.00 17.34
N LEU A 131 -51.15 -25.22 18.04
CA LEU A 131 -51.09 -26.05 19.25
C LEU A 131 -51.88 -25.47 20.44
N LEU A 132 -52.05 -24.15 20.51
CA LEU A 132 -52.80 -23.46 21.57
C LEU A 132 -54.32 -23.37 21.31
N LYS A 133 -54.80 -23.85 20.17
CA LYS A 133 -56.23 -23.84 19.79
C LYS A 133 -56.95 -25.18 19.97
N GLN A 134 -56.25 -26.24 20.40
CA GLN A 134 -56.84 -27.53 20.79
C GLN A 134 -57.10 -27.57 22.29
#